data_AF-A0A368H3A8-F1
#
_entry.id   AF-A0A368H3A8-F1
#
_cell.length_a   1.000
_cell.length_b   1.000
_cell.length_c   1.000
_cell.angle_alpha   90.00
_cell.angle_beta   90.00
_cell.angle_gamma   90.00
#
_symmetry.space_group_name_H-M   'P 1'
#
loop_
_entity.id
_entity.type
_entity.pdbx_description
1 polymer ?
#
loop_
_entity_poly.entity_id
_entity_poly.type
_entity_poly.pdbx_seq_one_letter_code
_entity_poly.pdbx_strand_id
1 'polypeptide(L)'
;MDFIVGKINFSELKEKNGKATNASKNLTTADGWSVSDMYYIPAKGLDYHAGLMEVFFEAGLFHEIAIAKYLHSVPYTRFHNSRFDYLYGPGGRDAWHSNYHDNLVMMHPIKFSLFGDLTQRKLFCDSVLMAFRRNLMTIENSNLRS
;
A
#
# COMPACT_ATOMS: atom_id res chain seq x y z
N MET A 1 -5.63 28.16 10.35
CA MET A 1 -4.89 28.06 9.08
C MET A 1 -5.88 27.51 8.08
N ASP A 2 -6.44 28.41 7.28
CA ASP A 2 -7.63 28.16 6.48
C ASP A 2 -7.26 27.34 5.25
N PHE A 3 -7.83 26.15 5.11
CA PHE A 3 -7.72 25.37 3.88
C PHE A 3 -8.90 25.72 2.97
N ILE A 4 -8.61 26.47 1.91
CA ILE A 4 -9.54 26.67 0.78
C ILE A 4 -9.73 25.30 0.12
N VAL A 5 -10.87 24.66 0.34
CA VAL A 5 -11.32 23.52 -0.45
C VAL A 5 -11.80 24.06 -1.80
N GLY A 6 -10.86 24.23 -2.73
CA GLY A 6 -11.20 24.44 -4.13
C GLY A 6 -11.82 23.16 -4.68
N LYS A 7 -13.11 23.18 -5.03
CA LYS A 7 -13.71 22.13 -5.88
C LYS A 7 -12.88 22.09 -7.16
N ILE A 8 -12.21 20.98 -7.43
CA ILE A 8 -11.54 20.76 -8.72
C ILE A 8 -12.63 20.74 -9.78
N ASN A 9 -12.66 21.75 -10.65
CA ASN A 9 -13.59 21.82 -11.76
C ASN A 9 -13.03 21.03 -12.95
N PHE A 10 -13.49 19.79 -13.11
CA PHE A 10 -12.97 18.87 -14.14
C PHE A 10 -13.19 19.36 -15.58
N SER A 11 -14.11 20.30 -15.84
CA SER A 11 -14.31 20.90 -17.16
C SER A 11 -13.23 21.91 -17.54
N GLU A 12 -12.69 22.68 -16.58
CA GLU A 12 -11.56 23.60 -16.83
C GLU A 12 -10.26 22.86 -17.13
N LEU A 13 -10.06 21.67 -16.53
CA LEU A 13 -8.92 20.79 -16.81
C LEU A 13 -8.96 20.20 -18.24
N LYS A 14 -10.16 20.05 -18.83
CA LYS A 14 -10.33 19.63 -20.22
C LYS A 14 -9.94 20.75 -21.20
N GLU A 15 -10.32 22.00 -20.94
CA GLU A 15 -10.01 23.13 -21.82
C GLU A 15 -8.52 23.50 -21.84
N LYS A 16 -7.81 23.39 -20.71
CA LYS A 16 -6.36 23.71 -20.65
C LYS A 16 -5.45 22.70 -21.38
N ASN A 17 -5.95 21.52 -21.74
CA ASN A 17 -5.17 20.45 -22.38
C ASN A 17 -5.59 20.23 -23.84
N GLY A 18 -5.49 21.27 -24.67
CA GLY A 18 -5.82 21.26 -26.12
C GLY A 18 -4.99 20.32 -27.01
N LYS A 19 -4.13 19.48 -26.43
CA LYS A 19 -3.60 18.28 -27.07
C LYS A 19 -3.93 17.13 -26.12
N ALA A 20 -4.74 16.18 -26.58
CA ALA A 20 -5.03 14.95 -25.85
C ALA A 20 -3.74 14.10 -25.70
N THR A 21 -2.85 14.53 -24.81
CA THR A 21 -1.93 13.62 -24.14
C THR A 21 -2.79 12.66 -23.33
N ASN A 22 -2.55 11.35 -23.47
CA ASN A 22 -3.25 10.30 -22.73
C ASN A 22 -3.40 10.73 -21.27
N ALA A 23 -4.63 10.69 -20.73
CA ALA A 23 -4.93 11.14 -19.37
C ALA A 23 -3.98 10.53 -18.34
N SER A 24 -3.58 9.26 -18.53
CA SER A 24 -2.56 8.60 -17.72
C SER A 24 -1.22 9.34 -17.73
N LYS A 25 -0.73 9.75 -18.91
CA LYS A 25 0.52 10.50 -19.06
C LYS A 25 0.45 11.85 -18.35
N ASN A 26 -0.66 12.59 -18.49
CA ASN A 26 -0.81 13.87 -17.80
C ASN A 26 -0.86 13.70 -16.28
N LEU A 27 -1.63 12.72 -15.79
CA LEU A 27 -1.84 12.51 -14.37
C LEU A 27 -0.59 11.95 -13.67
N THR A 28 0.26 11.20 -14.37
CA THR A 28 1.51 10.66 -13.80
C THR A 28 2.69 11.63 -13.89
N THR A 29 2.71 12.57 -14.84
CA THR A 29 3.85 13.50 -15.00
C THR A 29 3.96 14.50 -13.85
N ALA A 30 2.83 14.97 -13.31
CA ALA A 30 2.82 15.97 -12.25
C ALA A 30 3.01 15.38 -10.84
N ASP A 31 2.33 14.26 -10.57
CA ASP A 31 2.18 13.73 -9.20
C ASP A 31 2.79 12.32 -9.02
N GLY A 32 3.44 11.80 -10.07
CA GLY A 32 4.02 10.46 -10.06
C GLY A 32 2.99 9.34 -10.10
N TRP A 33 3.44 8.16 -9.69
CA TRP A 33 2.66 6.92 -9.68
C TRP A 33 2.97 6.18 -8.38
N SER A 34 1.93 5.76 -7.65
CA SER A 34 2.09 4.89 -6.48
C SER A 34 2.23 3.42 -6.91
N VAL A 35 3.32 2.76 -6.56
CA VAL A 35 3.46 1.31 -6.79
C VAL A 35 3.18 0.60 -5.47
N SER A 36 2.03 -0.07 -5.37
CA SER A 36 1.74 -0.90 -4.21
C SER A 36 0.75 -2.00 -4.53
N ASP A 37 1.07 -3.21 -4.08
CA ASP A 37 0.15 -4.35 -4.14
C ASP A 37 -0.97 -4.25 -3.07
N MET A 38 -0.83 -3.36 -2.07
CA MET A 38 -1.81 -3.18 -0.98
C MET A 38 -1.91 -1.73 -0.52
N TYR A 39 -3.13 -1.28 -0.24
CA TYR A 39 -3.43 0.03 0.34
C TYR A 39 -4.38 -0.13 1.53
N TYR A 40 -4.10 0.57 2.63
CA TYR A 40 -5.03 0.68 3.75
C TYR A 40 -5.78 2.01 3.65
N ILE A 41 -7.09 1.94 3.46
CA ILE A 41 -7.99 3.10 3.44
C ILE A 41 -8.80 3.07 4.75
N PRO A 42 -8.63 4.06 5.65
CA PRO A 42 -9.46 4.15 6.85
C PRO A 42 -10.93 4.30 6.48
N ALA A 43 -11.83 3.72 7.30
CA ALA A 43 -13.28 3.75 7.04
C ALA A 43 -13.81 5.17 6.72
N LYS A 44 -13.33 6.20 7.44
CA LYS A 44 -13.69 7.61 7.22
C LYS A 44 -13.35 8.18 5.84
N GLY A 45 -12.46 7.53 5.10
CA GLY A 45 -12.04 7.94 3.75
C GLY A 45 -12.50 6.97 2.65
N LEU A 46 -13.23 5.92 3.02
CA LEU A 46 -13.61 4.84 2.09
C LEU A 46 -14.54 5.34 0.98
N ASP A 47 -15.60 6.09 1.33
CA ASP A 47 -16.55 6.61 0.35
C ASP A 47 -15.89 7.57 -0.65
N TYR A 48 -14.99 8.43 -0.16
CA TYR A 48 -14.24 9.34 -1.01
C TYR A 48 -13.28 8.58 -1.93
N HIS A 49 -12.58 7.58 -1.41
CA HIS A 49 -11.71 6.72 -2.21
C HIS A 49 -12.50 5.94 -3.27
N ALA A 50 -13.66 5.38 -2.92
CA ALA A 50 -14.51 4.62 -3.82
C ALA A 50 -15.02 5.48 -5.00
N GLY A 51 -15.49 6.70 -4.72
CA GLY A 51 -15.92 7.62 -5.79
C GLY A 51 -14.76 8.03 -6.70
N LEU A 52 -13.56 8.24 -6.15
CA LEU A 52 -12.36 8.51 -6.96
C LEU A 52 -12.00 7.31 -7.85
N MET A 53 -12.07 6.11 -7.29
CA MET A 53 -11.82 4.86 -8.03
C MET A 53 -12.80 4.66 -9.18
N GLU A 54 -14.08 4.95 -8.97
CA GLU A 54 -15.12 4.87 -10.00
C GLU A 54 -14.82 5.81 -11.17
N VAL A 55 -14.52 7.09 -10.88
CA VAL A 55 -14.13 8.07 -11.91
C VAL A 55 -12.91 7.62 -12.72
N PHE A 56 -11.90 7.06 -12.05
CA PHE A 56 -10.68 6.60 -12.72
C PHE A 56 -10.93 5.32 -13.53
N PHE A 57 -11.76 4.43 -13.03
CA PHE A 57 -12.18 3.22 -13.74
C PHE A 57 -12.94 3.57 -15.03
N GLU A 58 -13.93 4.47 -14.96
CA GLU A 58 -14.66 4.96 -16.13
C GLU A 58 -13.74 5.64 -17.15
N ALA A 59 -12.68 6.31 -16.68
CA ALA A 59 -11.68 6.94 -17.53
C ALA A 59 -10.60 5.97 -18.08
N GLY A 60 -10.66 4.68 -17.75
CA GLY A 60 -9.69 3.67 -18.18
C GLY A 60 -8.30 3.87 -17.57
N LEU A 61 -8.23 4.42 -16.36
CA LEU A 61 -7.00 4.72 -15.64
C LEU A 61 -6.69 3.64 -14.59
N PHE A 62 -5.40 3.39 -14.36
CA PHE A 62 -4.96 2.46 -13.32
C PHE A 62 -5.29 3.00 -11.91
N HIS A 63 -5.75 2.11 -11.04
CA HIS A 63 -6.08 2.41 -9.64
C HIS A 63 -4.91 3.06 -8.86
N GLU A 64 -3.69 2.73 -9.24
CA GLU A 64 -2.47 3.28 -8.66
C GLU A 64 -2.30 4.80 -8.91
N ILE A 65 -2.90 5.32 -9.99
CA ILE A 65 -3.00 6.77 -10.23
C ILE A 65 -4.04 7.37 -9.29
N ALA A 66 -5.18 6.69 -9.10
CA ALA A 66 -6.23 7.14 -8.18
C ALA A 66 -5.72 7.22 -6.73
N ILE A 67 -4.92 6.25 -6.28
CA ILE A 67 -4.30 6.31 -4.94
C ILE A 67 -3.34 7.49 -4.81
N ALA A 68 -2.49 7.74 -5.81
CA ALA A 68 -1.59 8.89 -5.76
C ALA A 68 -2.40 10.19 -5.56
N LYS A 69 -3.49 10.37 -6.31
CA LYS A 69 -4.38 11.54 -6.14
C LYS A 69 -5.08 11.57 -4.78
N TYR A 70 -5.56 10.43 -4.29
CA TYR A 70 -6.17 10.32 -2.97
C TYR A 70 -5.20 10.76 -1.87
N LEU A 71 -3.94 10.33 -1.91
CA LEU A 71 -2.92 10.70 -0.91
C LEU A 71 -2.58 12.20 -0.97
N HIS A 72 -2.77 12.88 -2.10
CA HIS A 72 -2.61 14.33 -2.18
C HIS A 72 -3.76 15.11 -1.53
N SER A 73 -4.95 14.51 -1.42
CA SER A 73 -6.15 15.20 -0.93
C SER A 73 -6.53 14.84 0.51
N VAL A 74 -5.89 13.84 1.11
CA VAL A 74 -6.14 13.44 2.50
C VAL A 74 -4.88 13.48 3.36
N PRO A 75 -4.98 13.77 4.66
CA PRO A 75 -3.86 13.58 5.58
C PRO A 75 -3.42 12.12 5.59
N TYR A 76 -2.12 11.86 5.40
CA TYR A 76 -1.55 10.53 5.48
C TYR A 76 -0.26 10.52 6.31
N THR A 77 0.08 9.35 6.85
CA THR A 77 1.33 9.11 7.55
C THR A 77 2.15 8.12 6.76
N ARG A 78 3.44 8.42 6.55
CA ARG A 78 4.37 7.51 5.91
C ARG A 78 5.27 6.88 6.97
N PHE A 79 5.31 5.55 7.01
CA PHE A 79 6.28 4.84 7.83
C PHE A 79 7.67 4.89 7.19
N HIS A 80 8.71 4.74 8.02
CA HIS A 80 10.08 4.67 7.52
C HIS A 80 10.25 3.48 6.56
N ASN A 81 10.99 3.68 5.46
CA ASN A 81 11.14 2.67 4.41
C ASN A 81 11.71 1.35 4.93
N SER A 82 12.51 1.37 6.01
CA SER A 82 13.05 0.16 6.65
C SER A 82 11.99 -0.75 7.28
N ARG A 83 10.73 -0.30 7.41
CA ARG A 83 9.61 -1.14 7.87
C ARG A 83 8.92 -1.88 6.73
N PHE A 84 9.41 -1.74 5.50
CA PHE A 84 8.92 -2.40 4.31
C PHE A 84 10.05 -3.18 3.67
N ASP A 85 9.83 -4.45 3.35
CA ASP A 85 10.77 -5.23 2.57
C ASP A 85 10.10 -5.83 1.33
N TYR A 86 10.47 -5.31 0.16
CA TYR A 86 9.95 -5.76 -1.13
C TYR A 86 10.71 -6.99 -1.68
N LEU A 87 11.72 -7.49 -0.95
CA LEU A 87 12.56 -8.62 -1.33
C LEU A 87 13.27 -8.41 -2.68
N TYR A 88 13.71 -7.18 -2.95
CA TYR A 88 14.51 -6.81 -4.13
C TYR A 88 16.02 -6.85 -3.89
N GLY A 89 16.45 -7.10 -2.63
CA GLY A 89 17.86 -7.19 -2.26
C GLY A 89 18.52 -8.53 -2.62
N PRO A 90 19.76 -8.75 -2.18
CA PRO A 90 20.48 -10.01 -2.39
C PRO A 90 19.67 -11.22 -1.87
N GLY A 91 19.61 -12.29 -2.67
CA GLY A 91 18.77 -13.47 -2.38
C GLY A 91 17.29 -13.31 -2.78
N GLY A 92 16.86 -12.10 -3.13
CA GLY A 92 15.56 -11.81 -3.71
C GLY A 92 14.40 -12.37 -2.90
N ARG A 93 13.39 -12.89 -3.60
CA ARG A 93 12.19 -13.46 -2.98
C ARG A 93 12.44 -14.70 -2.12
N ASP A 94 13.55 -15.41 -2.30
CA ASP A 94 13.85 -16.64 -1.56
C ASP A 94 14.45 -16.35 -0.18
N ALA A 95 14.98 -15.14 0.03
CA ALA A 95 15.53 -14.68 1.31
C ALA A 95 14.47 -14.23 2.33
N TRP A 96 13.18 -14.37 2.01
CA TRP A 96 12.06 -13.90 2.83
C TRP A 96 12.15 -14.32 4.31
N HIS A 97 12.59 -15.54 4.58
CA HIS A 97 12.67 -16.11 5.93
C HIS A 97 13.76 -15.45 6.80
N SER A 98 14.84 -14.99 6.17
CA SER A 98 15.94 -14.29 6.84
C SER A 98 15.63 -12.81 7.03
N ASN A 99 14.85 -12.23 6.12
CA ASN A 99 14.51 -10.82 6.14
C ASN A 99 13.28 -10.50 7.00
N TYR A 100 12.41 -11.50 7.23
CA TYR A 100 11.23 -11.31 8.05
C TYR A 100 11.58 -10.99 9.51
N HIS A 101 10.94 -9.96 10.05
CA HIS A 101 10.97 -9.66 11.48
C HIS A 101 9.69 -8.96 11.95
N ASP A 102 9.38 -9.09 13.22
CA ASP A 102 8.10 -8.67 13.84
C ASP A 102 7.82 -7.15 13.74
N ASN A 103 8.86 -6.34 13.50
CA ASN A 103 8.73 -4.88 13.31
C ASN A 103 8.39 -4.44 11.86
N LEU A 104 8.30 -5.36 10.90
CA LEU A 104 7.89 -5.04 9.54
C LEU A 104 6.40 -4.71 9.50
N VAL A 105 6.04 -3.65 8.77
CA VAL A 105 4.64 -3.34 8.43
C VAL A 105 4.17 -4.23 7.30
N MET A 106 5.05 -4.46 6.34
CA MET A 106 4.76 -5.22 5.14
C MET A 106 6.06 -5.84 4.63
N MET A 107 5.93 -7.05 4.11
CA MET A 107 6.93 -7.70 3.30
C MET A 107 6.25 -8.21 2.03
N HIS A 108 6.97 -8.31 0.92
CA HIS A 108 6.43 -8.94 -0.30
C HIS A 108 5.83 -10.31 0.05
N PRO A 109 4.59 -10.63 -0.38
CA PRO A 109 3.91 -11.85 0.02
C PRO A 109 4.72 -13.13 -0.24
N ILE A 110 4.80 -13.97 0.78
CA ILE A 110 5.36 -15.33 0.69
C ILE A 110 4.32 -16.20 -0.04
N LYS A 111 4.70 -16.77 -1.17
CA LYS A 111 3.77 -17.58 -1.97
C LYS A 111 3.52 -18.92 -1.30
N PHE A 112 2.24 -19.24 -1.03
CA PHE A 112 1.87 -20.52 -0.41
C PHE A 112 2.22 -21.74 -1.27
N SER A 113 2.38 -21.57 -2.59
CA SER A 113 2.87 -22.63 -3.48
C SER A 113 4.26 -23.16 -3.05
N LEU A 114 5.06 -22.36 -2.35
CA LEU A 114 6.36 -22.78 -1.81
C LEU A 114 6.20 -23.85 -0.71
N PHE A 115 5.06 -23.88 -0.05
CA PHE A 115 4.79 -24.84 1.02
C PHE A 115 4.48 -26.24 0.47
N GLY A 116 4.69 -26.53 -0.80
CA GLY A 116 4.88 -27.93 -1.22
C GLY A 116 6.14 -28.54 -0.56
N ASP A 117 7.17 -27.73 -0.37
CA ASP A 117 8.44 -28.10 0.26
C ASP A 117 8.35 -28.04 1.78
N LEU A 118 8.72 -29.15 2.44
CA LEU A 118 8.77 -29.25 3.90
C LEU A 118 9.76 -28.27 4.54
N THR A 119 10.85 -27.93 3.85
CA THR A 119 11.85 -26.97 4.32
C THR A 119 11.23 -25.58 4.39
N GLN A 120 10.55 -25.14 3.33
CA GLN A 120 9.85 -23.86 3.28
C GLN A 120 8.72 -23.78 4.32
N ARG A 121 7.98 -24.88 4.53
CA ARG A 121 6.99 -24.96 5.62
C ARG A 121 7.62 -24.73 6.98
N LYS A 122 8.73 -25.40 7.27
CA LYS A 122 9.43 -25.27 8.55
C LYS A 122 9.91 -23.84 8.76
N LEU A 123 10.55 -23.25 7.76
CA LEU A 123 10.97 -21.84 7.81
C LEU A 123 9.79 -20.90 8.08
N PHE A 124 8.62 -21.17 7.50
CA PHE A 124 7.44 -20.32 7.68
C PHE A 124 6.89 -20.43 9.09
N CYS A 125 6.84 -21.65 9.63
CA CYS A 125 6.46 -21.89 11.01
C CYS A 125 7.42 -21.16 11.96
N ASP A 126 8.72 -21.34 11.79
CA ASP A 126 9.75 -20.85 12.71
C ASP A 126 9.90 -19.30 12.66
N SER A 127 9.49 -18.66 11.57
CA SER A 127 9.52 -17.20 11.41
C SER A 127 8.13 -16.56 11.61
N VAL A 128 7.30 -16.57 10.56
CA VAL A 128 6.04 -15.83 10.48
C VAL A 128 5.02 -16.34 11.49
N LEU A 129 4.80 -17.66 11.58
CA LEU A 129 3.79 -18.21 12.48
C LEU A 129 4.16 -18.00 13.94
N MET A 130 5.43 -18.20 14.29
CA MET A 130 5.93 -17.94 15.64
C MET A 130 5.87 -16.46 16.01
N ALA A 131 6.20 -15.55 15.09
CA ALA A 131 6.04 -14.11 15.27
C ALA A 131 4.58 -13.71 15.49
N PHE A 132 3.68 -14.21 14.64
CA PHE A 132 2.25 -13.98 14.77
C PHE A 132 1.72 -14.47 16.12
N ARG A 133 2.09 -15.69 16.53
CA ARG A 133 1.75 -16.24 17.84
C ARG A 133 2.30 -15.36 18.97
N ARG A 134 3.56 -14.93 18.91
CA ARG A 134 4.13 -14.03 19.93
C ARG A 134 3.33 -12.74 20.00
N ASN A 135 3.10 -12.07 18.89
CA ASN A 135 2.41 -10.77 18.89
C ASN A 135 0.95 -10.87 19.36
N LEU A 136 0.23 -11.93 19.01
CA LEU A 136 -1.13 -12.13 19.51
C LEU A 136 -1.17 -12.49 21.00
N MET A 137 -0.32 -13.42 21.43
CA MET A 137 -0.43 -14.01 22.78
C MET A 137 0.34 -13.21 23.84
N THR A 138 1.24 -12.29 23.45
CA THR A 138 1.96 -11.45 24.41
C THR A 138 1.10 -10.28 24.90
N ILE A 139 0.12 -9.82 24.11
CA ILE A 139 -0.84 -8.76 24.50
C ILE A 139 -1.67 -9.18 25.73
N GLU A 140 -1.94 -10.48 25.91
CA GLU A 140 -2.64 -10.97 27.10
C GLU A 140 -1.78 -10.92 28.37
N ASN A 141 -0.45 -11.02 28.26
CA ASN A 141 0.44 -11.05 29.43
C ASN A 141 0.84 -9.66 29.95
N SER A 142 0.67 -8.59 29.17
CA SER A 142 0.91 -7.22 29.64
C SER A 142 -0.25 -6.64 30.44
N ASN A 143 -1.48 -7.12 30.22
CA ASN A 143 -2.68 -6.68 30.95
C ASN A 143 -2.95 -7.48 32.23
N LEU A 144 -2.19 -8.55 32.49
CA LEU A 144 -2.25 -9.35 33.72
C LEU A 144 -1.16 -8.99 34.74
N ARG A 145 -0.35 -7.96 34.45
CA ARG A 145 0.76 -7.49 35.31
C ARG A 145 0.66 -6.02 35.71
N SER A 146 -0.52 -5.39 35.56
CA SER A 146 -0.82 -4.05 36.06
C SER A 146 -1.74 -4.10 37.27
#